data_AF-A0A535SST1-F1
#
_entry.id   AF-A0A535SST1-F1
#
_cell.length_a   1.000
_cell.length_b   1.000
_cell.length_c   1.000
_cell.angle_alpha   90.00
_cell.angle_beta   90.00
_cell.angle_gamma   90.00
#
_symmetry.space_group_name_H-M   'P 1'
#
loop_
_entity.id
_entity.type
_entity.pdbx_description
1 polymer ?
#
loop_
_entity_poly.entity_id
_entity_poly.type
_entity_poly.pdbx_seq_one_letter_code
_entity_poly.pdbx_strand_id
1 'polypeptide(L)'
;TCHRTELYGFGVAPEMADVRMLSGRDAIAHLLRVSSGLESVIVGEDEVLHQVREALRVARSKQALDGRLSRLFETAIATGRKARSGRTESSGNLAQSAMAWLRESANVSGRLIVVAGAGRMGTALAHSAAVAGAVVIVASRDANRAARLARVYSGRGVDLRTGAELTGGSAGVAVALGGPWTELEPMAGSDLPPIADISAPQAVPDAVRRRMNGGFLGIDDLYRRSEPLPGAYIKDAGALVAAGTAEYGAWLERAS
;
A
#
# COMPACT_ATOMS: atom_id res chain seq x y z
N THR A 1 -2.97 -6.81 -17.99
CA THR A 1 -1.87 -6.60 -17.01
C THR A 1 -0.74 -7.55 -17.38
N CYS A 2 0.41 -7.52 -16.70
CA CYS A 2 1.48 -8.51 -16.90
C CYS A 2 1.09 -9.96 -16.56
N HIS A 3 -0.03 -10.17 -15.83
CA HIS A 3 -0.46 -11.49 -15.33
C HIS A 3 -1.86 -11.91 -15.81
N ARG A 4 -2.63 -11.02 -16.46
CA ARG A 4 -3.97 -11.34 -16.97
C ARG A 4 -4.34 -10.49 -18.19
N THR A 5 -5.08 -11.10 -19.10
CA THR A 5 -5.79 -10.42 -20.19
C THR A 5 -7.26 -10.81 -20.07
N GLU A 6 -8.13 -9.85 -19.82
CA GLU A 6 -9.54 -10.08 -19.55
C GLU A 6 -10.38 -9.14 -20.40
N LEU A 7 -11.47 -9.66 -20.95
CA LEU A 7 -12.45 -8.91 -21.73
C LEU A 7 -13.80 -8.98 -21.03
N TYR A 8 -14.43 -7.81 -20.85
CA TYR A 8 -15.71 -7.67 -20.19
C TYR A 8 -16.71 -7.04 -21.16
N GLY A 9 -17.89 -7.64 -21.29
CA GLY A 9 -18.90 -7.21 -22.25
C GLY A 9 -20.29 -7.68 -21.86
N PHE A 10 -21.30 -7.04 -22.46
CA PHE A 10 -22.67 -7.54 -22.51
C PHE A 10 -22.98 -8.00 -23.92
N GLY A 11 -23.75 -9.08 -24.05
CA GLY A 11 -24.14 -9.65 -25.34
C GLY A 11 -23.44 -10.98 -25.62
N VAL A 12 -23.39 -11.34 -26.90
CA VAL A 12 -22.78 -12.59 -27.36
C VAL A 12 -21.27 -12.47 -27.26
N ALA A 13 -20.64 -13.40 -26.54
CA ALA A 13 -19.20 -13.44 -26.42
C ALA A 13 -18.58 -13.86 -27.77
N PRO A 14 -17.46 -13.24 -28.19
CA PRO A 14 -16.75 -13.67 -29.39
C PRO A 14 -16.19 -15.08 -29.21
N GLU A 15 -16.19 -15.89 -30.27
CA GLU A 15 -15.48 -17.17 -30.28
C GLU A 15 -13.97 -16.91 -30.17
N MET A 16 -13.37 -17.40 -29.10
CA MET A 16 -11.93 -17.32 -28.84
C MET A 16 -11.45 -18.68 -28.34
N ALA A 17 -10.37 -19.19 -28.93
CA ALA A 17 -9.70 -20.38 -28.43
C ALA A 17 -8.95 -20.06 -27.12
N ASP A 18 -8.85 -21.04 -26.22
CA ASP A 18 -8.04 -20.98 -24.99
C ASP A 18 -8.39 -19.85 -24.00
N VAL A 19 -9.68 -19.47 -23.91
CA VAL A 19 -10.17 -18.50 -22.92
C VAL A 19 -11.10 -19.14 -21.88
N ARG A 20 -10.98 -18.69 -20.63
CA ARG A 20 -11.96 -19.00 -19.57
C ARG A 20 -13.14 -18.05 -19.68
N MET A 21 -14.34 -18.59 -19.95
CA MET A 21 -15.57 -17.81 -20.00
C MET A 21 -16.25 -17.77 -18.63
N LEU A 22 -16.62 -16.58 -18.17
CA LEU A 22 -17.45 -16.36 -17.00
C LEU A 22 -18.69 -15.57 -17.43
N SER A 23 -19.86 -15.91 -16.88
CA SER A 23 -21.13 -15.29 -17.26
C SER A 23 -21.95 -14.85 -16.06
N GLY A 24 -22.76 -13.81 -16.24
CA GLY A 24 -23.69 -13.32 -15.23
C GLY A 24 -23.00 -13.02 -13.89
N ARG A 25 -23.48 -13.65 -12.83
CA ARG A 25 -23.01 -13.43 -11.46
C ARG A 25 -21.52 -13.71 -11.29
N ASP A 26 -20.99 -14.73 -11.97
CA ASP A 26 -19.58 -15.12 -11.82
C ASP A 26 -18.63 -14.11 -12.46
N ALA A 27 -19.02 -13.51 -13.59
CA ALA A 27 -18.26 -12.44 -14.23
C ALA A 27 -18.22 -11.17 -13.36
N ILE A 28 -19.37 -10.83 -12.75
CA ILE A 28 -19.48 -9.71 -11.80
C ILE A 28 -18.58 -9.97 -10.59
N ALA A 29 -18.72 -11.13 -9.96
CA ALA A 29 -17.93 -11.50 -8.79
C ALA A 29 -16.44 -11.49 -9.10
N HIS A 30 -16.03 -12.02 -10.26
CA HIS A 30 -14.63 -12.04 -10.68
C HIS A 30 -14.03 -10.65 -10.76
N LEU A 31 -14.67 -9.69 -11.44
CA LEU A 31 -14.14 -8.33 -11.52
C LEU A 31 -14.03 -7.66 -10.14
N LEU A 32 -15.01 -7.89 -9.26
CA LEU A 32 -14.99 -7.38 -7.89
C LEU A 32 -13.85 -8.02 -7.06
N ARG A 33 -13.59 -9.33 -7.25
CA ARG A 33 -12.46 -10.05 -6.62
C ARG A 33 -11.12 -9.56 -7.13
N VAL A 34 -10.96 -9.41 -8.45
CA VAL A 34 -9.78 -8.80 -9.08
C VAL A 34 -9.53 -7.41 -8.50
N SER A 35 -10.55 -6.55 -8.49
CA SER A 35 -10.42 -5.18 -7.95
C SER A 35 -10.10 -5.15 -6.45
N SER A 36 -10.50 -6.18 -5.71
CA SER A 36 -10.19 -6.36 -4.29
C SER A 36 -8.84 -7.05 -4.06
N GLY A 37 -8.13 -7.44 -5.12
CA GLY A 37 -6.84 -8.12 -5.08
C GLY A 37 -6.92 -9.59 -4.64
N LEU A 38 -8.11 -10.19 -4.55
CA LEU A 38 -8.29 -11.60 -4.18
C LEU A 38 -7.83 -12.58 -5.27
N GLU A 39 -7.64 -12.08 -6.49
CA GLU A 39 -7.15 -12.85 -7.64
C GLU A 39 -5.67 -12.55 -7.96
N SER A 40 -4.99 -11.70 -7.17
CA SER A 40 -3.56 -11.42 -7.39
C SER A 40 -2.70 -12.51 -6.77
N VAL A 41 -1.53 -12.75 -7.37
CA VAL A 41 -0.47 -13.59 -6.78
C VAL A 41 -0.08 -13.06 -5.40
N ILE A 42 -0.13 -11.74 -5.23
CA ILE A 42 -0.02 -11.05 -3.94
C ILE A 42 -1.40 -10.54 -3.54
N VAL A 43 -2.07 -11.28 -2.66
CA VAL A 43 -3.45 -10.96 -2.30
C VAL A 43 -3.58 -9.52 -1.76
N GLY A 44 -4.51 -8.76 -2.32
CA GLY A 44 -4.84 -7.40 -1.90
C GLY A 44 -3.84 -6.30 -2.29
N GLU A 45 -2.91 -6.56 -3.21
CA GLU A 45 -2.01 -5.57 -3.81
C GLU A 45 -2.74 -4.35 -4.39
N ASP A 46 -2.12 -3.16 -4.33
CA ASP A 46 -2.73 -1.90 -4.80
C ASP A 46 -2.67 -1.71 -6.33
N GLU A 47 -1.74 -2.39 -7.01
CA GLU A 47 -1.53 -2.24 -8.45
C GLU A 47 -2.77 -2.66 -9.26
N VAL A 48 -3.44 -3.75 -8.88
CA VAL A 48 -4.60 -4.26 -9.62
C VAL A 48 -5.77 -3.27 -9.59
N LEU A 49 -6.02 -2.60 -8.46
CA LEU A 49 -7.07 -1.57 -8.39
C LEU A 49 -6.73 -0.37 -9.27
N HIS A 50 -5.45 0.02 -9.33
CA HIS A 50 -5.00 1.09 -10.23
C HIS A 50 -5.23 0.71 -11.70
N GLN A 51 -4.85 -0.51 -12.08
CA GLN A 51 -5.04 -1.03 -13.44
C GLN A 51 -6.52 -1.07 -13.85
N VAL A 52 -7.43 -1.48 -12.94
CA VAL A 52 -8.88 -1.46 -13.21
C VAL A 52 -9.41 -0.03 -13.41
N ARG A 53 -8.92 0.94 -12.61
CA ARG A 53 -9.29 2.36 -12.78
C ARG A 53 -8.81 2.92 -14.12
N GLU A 54 -7.59 2.58 -14.51
CA GLU A 54 -7.05 3.00 -15.80
C GLU A 54 -7.79 2.35 -16.97
N ALA A 55 -8.18 1.08 -16.88
CA ALA A 55 -9.00 0.42 -17.88
C ALA A 55 -10.35 1.15 -18.07
N LEU A 56 -11.04 1.50 -16.98
CA LEU A 56 -12.28 2.28 -17.03
C LEU A 56 -12.06 3.67 -17.65
N ARG A 57 -10.98 4.36 -17.27
CA ARG A 57 -10.63 5.69 -17.80
C ARG A 57 -10.38 5.64 -19.31
N VAL A 58 -9.60 4.66 -19.78
CA VAL A 58 -9.30 4.47 -21.20
C VAL A 58 -10.57 4.13 -21.98
N ALA A 59 -11.41 3.21 -21.48
CA ALA A 59 -12.63 2.83 -22.17
C ALA A 59 -13.63 4.00 -22.31
N ARG A 60 -13.75 4.85 -21.27
CA ARG A 60 -14.54 6.10 -21.34
C ARG A 60 -14.03 7.06 -22.40
N SER A 61 -12.70 7.24 -22.48
CA SER A 61 -12.10 8.14 -23.47
C SER A 61 -12.35 7.73 -24.92
N LYS A 62 -12.59 6.42 -25.15
CA LYS A 62 -12.88 5.84 -26.46
C LYS A 62 -14.37 5.76 -26.79
N GLN A 63 -15.25 6.27 -25.91
CA GLN A 63 -16.72 6.15 -26.02
C GLN A 63 -17.21 4.70 -26.24
N ALA A 64 -16.41 3.72 -25.82
CA ALA A 64 -16.64 2.30 -26.09
C ALA A 64 -17.36 1.57 -24.95
N LEU A 65 -17.91 2.30 -23.98
CA LEU A 65 -18.41 1.75 -22.72
C LEU A 65 -19.92 1.95 -22.60
N ASP A 66 -20.67 0.85 -22.48
CA ASP A 66 -22.09 0.94 -22.14
C ASP A 66 -22.29 1.36 -20.67
N GLY A 67 -23.49 1.87 -20.34
CA GLY A 67 -23.79 2.33 -18.98
C GLY A 67 -23.76 1.22 -17.91
N ARG A 68 -24.03 -0.02 -18.29
CA ARG A 68 -23.98 -1.19 -17.40
C ARG A 68 -22.54 -1.54 -17.05
N LEU A 69 -21.63 -1.58 -18.03
CA LEU A 69 -20.19 -1.81 -17.85
C LEU A 69 -19.55 -0.66 -17.06
N SER A 70 -19.93 0.59 -17.36
CA SER A 70 -19.49 1.74 -16.56
C SER A 70 -19.79 1.53 -15.09
N ARG A 71 -21.05 1.22 -14.78
CA ARG A 71 -21.47 0.99 -13.40
C ARG A 71 -20.79 -0.22 -12.77
N LEU A 72 -20.61 -1.32 -13.52
CA LEU A 72 -19.93 -2.52 -13.02
C LEU A 72 -18.49 -2.21 -12.59
N PHE A 73 -17.73 -1.51 -13.42
CA PHE A 73 -16.36 -1.11 -13.09
C PHE A 73 -16.30 -0.11 -11.94
N GLU A 74 -17.25 0.83 -11.85
CA GLU A 74 -17.36 1.73 -10.70
C GLU A 74 -17.65 0.98 -9.39
N THR A 75 -18.58 0.02 -9.43
CA THR A 75 -18.87 -0.86 -8.30
C THR A 75 -17.62 -1.66 -7.91
N ALA A 76 -16.91 -2.24 -8.88
CA ALA A 76 -15.69 -2.99 -8.62
C ALA A 76 -14.59 -2.13 -7.96
N ILE A 77 -14.39 -0.90 -8.45
CA ILE A 77 -13.44 0.07 -7.87
C ILE A 77 -13.87 0.45 -6.44
N ALA A 78 -15.15 0.69 -6.21
CA ALA A 78 -15.67 1.03 -4.89
C ALA A 78 -15.49 -0.12 -3.89
N THR A 79 -15.81 -1.36 -4.29
CA THR A 79 -15.59 -2.58 -3.50
C THR A 79 -14.11 -2.76 -3.18
N GLY A 80 -13.22 -2.61 -4.16
CA GLY A 80 -11.78 -2.68 -3.96
C GLY A 80 -11.25 -1.62 -2.99
N ARG A 81 -11.79 -0.39 -3.03
CA ARG A 81 -11.45 0.66 -2.05
C ARG A 81 -11.93 0.32 -0.65
N LYS A 82 -13.16 -0.20 -0.50
CA LYS A 82 -13.74 -0.61 0.79
C LYS A 82 -12.97 -1.77 1.42
N ALA A 83 -12.59 -2.77 0.62
CA ALA A 83 -11.75 -3.87 1.07
C ALA A 83 -10.40 -3.36 1.62
N ARG A 84 -9.83 -2.35 0.96
CA ARG A 84 -8.58 -1.70 1.39
C ARG A 84 -8.75 -0.71 2.54
N SER A 85 -9.92 -0.14 2.78
CA SER A 85 -10.14 0.68 3.99
C SER A 85 -10.18 -0.19 5.27
N GLY A 86 -10.50 -1.48 5.18
CA GLY A 86 -10.22 -2.43 6.27
C GLY A 86 -8.70 -2.55 6.55
N ARG A 87 -7.87 -2.37 5.51
CA ARG A 87 -6.40 -2.33 5.60
C ARG A 87 -5.88 -1.10 6.36
N THR A 88 -6.66 -0.04 6.54
CA THR A 88 -6.25 1.12 7.38
C THR A 88 -6.04 0.72 8.84
N GLU A 89 -6.74 -0.31 9.33
CA GLU A 89 -6.42 -0.93 10.62
C GLU A 89 -5.08 -1.68 10.55
N SER A 90 -4.82 -2.42 9.47
CA SER A 90 -3.54 -3.10 9.24
C SER A 90 -2.35 -2.18 8.91
N SER A 91 -2.58 -0.89 8.62
CA SER A 91 -1.47 0.06 8.59
C SER A 91 -0.90 0.35 9.98
N GLY A 92 -1.73 0.16 11.03
CA GLY A 92 -1.24 -0.02 12.38
C GLY A 92 -0.30 -1.23 12.45
N ASN A 93 -0.70 -2.38 11.90
CA ASN A 93 0.15 -3.59 11.87
C ASN A 93 1.48 -3.37 11.13
N LEU A 94 1.50 -2.83 9.91
CA LEU A 94 2.78 -2.65 9.18
C LEU A 94 3.73 -1.70 9.91
N ALA A 95 3.22 -0.57 10.42
CA ALA A 95 4.03 0.37 11.18
C ALA A 95 4.51 -0.23 12.52
N GLN A 96 3.66 -1.02 13.18
CA GLN A 96 4.02 -1.74 14.40
C GLN A 96 5.05 -2.84 14.13
N SER A 97 4.92 -3.61 13.04
CA SER A 97 5.88 -4.65 12.64
C SER A 97 7.23 -4.05 12.27
N ALA A 98 7.24 -2.94 11.51
CA ALA A 98 8.46 -2.20 11.23
C ALA A 98 9.14 -1.72 12.52
N MET A 99 8.37 -1.16 13.46
CA MET A 99 8.90 -0.73 14.76
C MET A 99 9.32 -1.90 15.66
N ALA A 100 8.63 -3.04 15.62
CA ALA A 100 9.03 -4.24 16.36
C ALA A 100 10.38 -4.75 15.87
N TRP A 101 10.58 -4.82 14.56
CA TRP A 101 11.87 -5.18 13.99
C TRP A 101 12.99 -4.17 14.35
N LEU A 102 12.69 -2.87 14.34
CA LEU A 102 13.65 -1.85 14.80
C LEU A 102 14.02 -2.05 16.28
N ARG A 103 13.07 -2.43 17.13
CA ARG A 103 13.32 -2.74 18.56
C ARG A 103 14.13 -4.01 18.78
N GLU A 104 13.99 -4.99 17.91
CA GLU A 104 14.83 -6.21 17.91
C GLU A 104 16.26 -5.90 17.47
N SER A 105 16.40 -4.94 16.54
CA SER A 105 17.69 -4.60 15.94
C SER A 105 18.49 -3.60 16.79
N ALA A 106 17.82 -2.74 17.58
CA ALA A 106 18.46 -1.74 18.42
C ALA A 106 17.58 -1.31 19.61
N ASN A 107 18.20 -0.76 20.66
CA ASN A 107 17.45 -0.09 21.72
C ASN A 107 16.93 1.26 21.23
N VAL A 108 15.60 1.39 21.10
CA VAL A 108 14.94 2.61 20.62
C VAL A 108 14.41 3.52 21.72
N SER A 109 14.25 3.02 22.96
CA SER A 109 13.64 3.79 24.04
C SER A 109 14.57 4.93 24.49
N GLY A 110 14.03 6.15 24.52
CA GLY A 110 14.78 7.38 24.78
C GLY A 110 15.80 7.75 23.70
N ARG A 111 15.85 7.00 22.58
CA ARG A 111 16.77 7.23 21.46
C ARG A 111 16.06 7.82 20.27
N LEU A 112 16.81 8.49 19.41
CA LEU A 112 16.29 9.12 18.21
C LEU A 112 15.88 8.06 17.18
N ILE A 113 14.65 8.16 16.66
CA ILE A 113 14.21 7.51 15.42
C ILE A 113 13.87 8.58 14.39
N VAL A 114 14.44 8.45 13.19
CA VAL A 114 14.11 9.31 12.05
C VAL A 114 12.95 8.67 11.29
N VAL A 115 11.81 9.34 11.24
CA VAL A 115 10.64 8.93 10.46
C VAL A 115 10.57 9.74 9.17
N ALA A 116 10.86 9.11 8.04
CA ALA A 116 10.80 9.75 6.73
C ALA A 116 9.42 9.51 6.11
N GLY A 117 8.57 10.55 6.16
CA GLY A 117 7.20 10.51 5.67
C GLY A 117 6.24 11.19 6.64
N ALA A 118 5.38 12.07 6.12
CA ALA A 118 4.34 12.76 6.90
C ALA A 118 2.93 12.53 6.34
N GLY A 119 2.76 11.50 5.51
CA GLY A 119 1.45 10.99 5.09
C GLY A 119 0.89 9.96 6.09
N ARG A 120 -0.23 9.33 5.75
CA ARG A 120 -0.93 8.35 6.61
C ARG A 120 0.00 7.27 7.20
N MET A 121 0.88 6.67 6.39
CA MET A 121 1.83 5.63 6.87
C MET A 121 2.95 6.23 7.73
N GLY A 122 3.47 7.39 7.36
CA GLY A 122 4.44 8.12 8.19
C GLY A 122 3.87 8.51 9.56
N THR A 123 2.59 8.91 9.62
CA THR A 123 1.87 9.14 10.88
C THR A 123 1.81 7.87 11.73
N ALA A 124 1.50 6.71 11.13
CA ALA A 124 1.47 5.44 11.86
C ALA A 124 2.86 5.03 12.37
N LEU A 125 3.92 5.23 11.58
CA LEU A 125 5.30 5.00 12.01
C LEU A 125 5.71 5.92 13.16
N ALA A 126 5.42 7.22 13.05
CA ALA A 126 5.70 8.20 14.11
C ALA A 126 4.96 7.84 15.41
N HIS A 127 3.69 7.45 15.32
CA HIS A 127 2.92 6.95 16.44
C HIS A 127 3.58 5.72 17.09
N SER A 128 3.87 4.69 16.30
CA SER A 128 4.47 3.45 16.81
C SER A 128 5.86 3.69 17.43
N ALA A 129 6.66 4.59 16.86
CA ALA A 129 7.94 5.02 17.44
C ALA A 129 7.76 5.72 18.78
N ALA A 130 6.81 6.65 18.88
CA ALA A 130 6.51 7.35 20.13
C ALA A 130 5.99 6.40 21.21
N VAL A 131 5.09 5.47 20.87
CA VAL A 131 4.61 4.40 21.79
C VAL A 131 5.76 3.50 22.25
N ALA A 132 6.76 3.26 21.39
CA ALA A 132 7.97 2.54 21.76
C ALA A 132 8.93 3.33 22.67
N GLY A 133 8.59 4.59 23.01
CA GLY A 133 9.40 5.47 23.86
C GLY A 133 10.53 6.18 23.12
N ALA A 134 10.55 6.15 21.78
CA ALA A 134 11.59 6.82 21.00
C ALA A 134 11.37 8.34 20.94
N VAL A 135 12.48 9.07 20.79
CA VAL A 135 12.46 10.48 20.41
C VAL A 135 12.25 10.54 18.90
N VAL A 136 11.17 11.17 18.44
CA VAL A 136 10.78 11.15 17.03
C VAL A 136 11.19 12.44 16.31
N ILE A 137 11.90 12.29 15.19
CA ILE A 137 12.06 13.36 14.19
C ILE A 137 11.31 12.94 12.94
N VAL A 138 10.54 13.86 12.36
CA VAL A 138 9.81 13.62 11.11
C VAL A 138 10.49 14.35 9.97
N ALA A 139 10.97 13.63 8.97
CA ALA A 139 11.51 14.17 7.74
C ALA A 139 10.47 14.05 6.61
N SER A 140 10.29 15.10 5.80
CA SER A 140 9.34 15.09 4.67
C SER A 140 9.76 16.05 3.58
N ARG A 141 9.31 15.83 2.34
CA ARG A 141 9.44 16.81 1.25
C ARG A 141 8.66 18.10 1.54
N ASP A 142 7.57 17.97 2.27
CA ASP A 142 6.77 19.09 2.76
C ASP A 142 7.12 19.32 4.24
N ALA A 143 7.97 20.32 4.49
CA ALA A 143 8.43 20.69 5.83
C ALA A 143 7.27 21.12 6.75
N ASN A 144 6.21 21.71 6.21
CA ASN A 144 5.04 22.10 6.99
C ASN A 144 4.26 20.87 7.47
N ARG A 145 4.13 19.83 6.64
CA ARG A 145 3.55 18.54 7.06
C ARG A 145 4.41 17.86 8.13
N ALA A 146 5.73 17.83 7.94
CA ALA A 146 6.65 17.29 8.95
C ALA A 146 6.49 18.00 10.30
N ALA A 147 6.52 19.33 10.32
CA ALA A 147 6.38 20.12 11.54
C ALA A 147 5.01 19.97 12.21
N ARG A 148 3.92 19.77 11.45
CA ARG A 148 2.60 19.46 12.01
C ARG A 148 2.58 18.09 12.68
N LEU A 149 3.09 17.06 12.01
CA LEU A 149 3.11 15.70 12.57
C LEU A 149 4.03 15.60 13.79
N ALA A 150 5.24 16.15 13.70
CA ALA A 150 6.22 16.08 14.79
C ALA A 150 5.72 16.72 16.10
N ARG A 151 4.94 17.82 16.00
CA ARG A 151 4.33 18.49 17.16
C ARG A 151 3.42 17.58 17.99
N VAL A 152 2.77 16.59 17.37
CA VAL A 152 1.91 15.63 18.09
C VAL A 152 2.70 14.80 19.09
N TYR A 153 3.99 14.59 18.81
CA TYR A 153 4.89 13.75 19.61
C TYR A 153 6.01 14.54 20.28
N SER A 154 5.83 15.87 20.45
CA SER A 154 6.85 16.79 20.99
C SER A 154 8.21 16.70 20.28
N GLY A 155 8.19 16.30 19.00
CA GLY A 155 9.35 16.09 18.16
C GLY A 155 9.67 17.28 17.26
N ARG A 156 10.66 17.09 16.38
CA ARG A 156 11.06 18.10 15.39
C ARG A 156 10.72 17.64 13.97
N GLY A 157 10.10 18.53 13.20
CA GLY A 157 9.89 18.34 11.77
C GLY A 157 11.04 18.95 10.97
N VAL A 158 11.56 18.24 9.98
CA VAL A 158 12.68 18.65 9.13
C VAL A 158 12.44 18.27 7.66
N ASP A 159 13.27 18.79 6.76
CA ASP A 159 13.30 18.34 5.37
C ASP A 159 14.05 17.00 5.22
N LEU A 160 13.95 16.39 4.04
CA LEU A 160 14.58 15.08 3.76
C LEU A 160 16.11 15.12 3.82
N ARG A 161 16.75 16.25 3.50
CA ARG A 161 18.21 16.42 3.57
C ARG A 161 18.69 16.37 5.01
N THR A 162 18.12 17.24 5.85
CA THR A 162 18.41 17.27 7.29
C THR A 162 18.08 15.94 7.94
N GLY A 163 16.97 15.32 7.53
CA GLY A 163 16.59 13.97 7.97
C GLY A 163 17.68 12.94 7.67
N ALA A 164 18.27 12.97 6.47
CA ALA A 164 19.31 12.05 6.05
C ALA A 164 20.61 12.27 6.85
N GLU A 165 21.01 13.51 7.10
CA GLU A 165 22.19 13.86 7.90
C GLU A 165 22.08 13.36 9.35
N LEU A 166 20.86 13.32 9.90
CA LEU A 166 20.60 12.84 11.26
C LEU A 166 20.57 11.30 11.39
N THR A 167 20.57 10.56 10.27
CA THR A 167 20.45 9.09 10.29
C THR A 167 21.59 8.43 11.05
N GLY A 168 22.85 8.83 10.81
CA GLY A 168 24.03 8.21 11.45
C GLY A 168 24.09 8.35 12.97
N GLY A 169 23.36 9.32 13.56
CA GLY A 169 23.26 9.47 15.02
C GLY A 169 21.99 8.88 15.64
N SER A 170 21.14 8.25 14.83
CA SER A 170 19.86 7.70 15.27
C SER A 170 19.95 6.22 15.61
N ALA A 171 19.01 5.71 16.41
CA ALA A 171 18.91 4.28 16.70
C ALA A 171 18.24 3.48 15.57
N GLY A 172 17.65 4.17 14.59
CA GLY A 172 16.93 3.55 13.49
C GLY A 172 16.18 4.56 12.65
N VAL A 173 15.81 4.13 11.45
CA VAL A 173 15.08 4.95 10.48
C VAL A 173 13.85 4.19 10.01
N ALA A 174 12.70 4.86 10.00
CA ALA A 174 11.45 4.30 9.51
C ALA A 174 10.95 5.13 8.31
N VAL A 175 10.76 4.50 7.15
CA VAL A 175 10.53 5.18 5.87
C VAL A 175 9.17 4.82 5.29
N ALA A 176 8.41 5.84 4.92
CA ALA A 176 7.14 5.75 4.22
C ALA A 176 6.94 6.98 3.30
N LEU A 177 7.63 6.98 2.16
CA LEU A 177 7.66 8.08 1.20
C LEU A 177 6.99 7.70 -0.13
N GLY A 178 6.34 8.67 -0.77
CA GLY A 178 5.86 8.52 -2.14
C GLY A 178 6.98 8.82 -3.15
N GLY A 179 7.92 7.89 -3.35
CA GLY A 179 9.07 8.03 -4.27
C GLY A 179 10.42 8.07 -3.54
N PRO A 180 11.55 8.11 -4.26
CA PRO A 180 12.89 7.91 -3.69
C PRO A 180 13.31 9.01 -2.70
N TRP A 181 14.17 8.62 -1.75
CA TRP A 181 14.87 9.48 -0.81
C TRP A 181 16.34 9.64 -1.24
N THR A 182 16.54 10.38 -2.32
CA THR A 182 17.85 10.59 -2.97
C THR A 182 18.90 11.19 -2.04
N GLU A 183 18.47 11.99 -1.07
CA GLU A 183 19.34 12.64 -0.08
C GLU A 183 20.04 11.66 0.85
N LEU A 184 19.60 10.40 0.88
CA LEU A 184 20.25 9.33 1.65
C LEU A 184 21.42 8.67 0.89
N GLU A 185 21.50 8.81 -0.44
CA GLU A 185 22.59 8.20 -1.25
C GLU A 185 24.00 8.58 -0.78
N PRO A 186 24.30 9.86 -0.46
CA PRO A 186 25.63 10.23 0.04
C PRO A 186 25.99 9.54 1.36
N MET A 187 25.00 9.07 2.12
CA MET A 187 25.19 8.37 3.40
C MET A 187 25.48 6.88 3.23
N ALA A 188 25.48 6.34 2.00
CA ALA A 188 25.75 4.93 1.75
C ALA A 188 27.13 4.47 2.30
N GLY A 189 28.11 5.39 2.36
CA GLY A 189 29.45 5.13 2.87
C GLY A 189 29.59 5.09 4.40
N SER A 190 28.57 5.55 5.13
CA SER A 190 28.58 5.70 6.59
C SER A 190 28.05 4.45 7.31
N ASP A 191 28.31 4.39 8.61
CA ASP A 191 27.64 3.43 9.51
C ASP A 191 26.20 3.89 9.74
N LEU A 192 25.27 3.29 8.97
CA LEU A 192 23.85 3.60 9.05
C LEU A 192 23.16 2.68 10.06
N PRO A 193 22.23 3.19 10.88
CA PRO A 193 21.46 2.35 11.78
C PRO A 193 20.50 1.45 10.99
N PRO A 194 19.81 0.51 11.67
CA PRO A 194 18.74 -0.27 11.03
C PRO A 194 17.68 0.61 10.36
N ILE A 195 17.34 0.29 9.11
CA ILE A 195 16.34 1.02 8.32
C ILE A 195 15.18 0.10 7.94
N ALA A 196 13.97 0.48 8.33
CA ALA A 196 12.73 -0.16 7.88
C ALA A 196 12.02 0.73 6.85
N ASP A 197 11.87 0.25 5.62
CA ASP A 197 11.22 0.97 4.52
C ASP A 197 9.93 0.27 4.08
N ILE A 198 8.80 0.86 4.47
CA ILE A 198 7.45 0.40 4.14
C ILE A 198 6.85 1.13 2.93
N SER A 199 7.69 1.76 2.11
CA SER A 199 7.29 2.41 0.87
C SER A 199 7.12 1.39 -0.27
N ALA A 200 6.14 1.61 -1.14
CA ALA A 200 5.93 0.84 -2.36
C ALA A 200 5.80 1.81 -3.56
N PRO A 201 6.80 1.90 -4.46
CA PRO A 201 8.12 1.23 -4.42
C PRO A 201 9.01 1.72 -3.26
N GLN A 202 10.08 0.98 -2.96
CA GLN A 202 11.03 1.33 -1.89
C GLN A 202 11.66 2.69 -2.14
N ALA A 203 11.67 3.53 -1.11
CA ALA A 203 12.18 4.88 -1.16
C ALA A 203 13.68 4.95 -0.87
N VAL A 204 14.20 4.02 -0.06
CA VAL A 204 15.64 3.93 0.24
C VAL A 204 16.39 3.50 -1.03
N PRO A 205 17.38 4.27 -1.50
CA PRO A 205 18.11 3.98 -2.74
C PRO A 205 18.86 2.64 -2.69
N ASP A 206 18.92 1.95 -3.83
CA ASP A 206 19.64 0.67 -3.99
C ASP A 206 21.09 0.73 -3.51
N ALA A 207 21.79 1.83 -3.80
CA ALA A 207 23.19 2.04 -3.41
C ALA A 207 23.38 2.02 -1.88
N VAL A 208 22.36 2.47 -1.12
CA VAL A 208 22.33 2.40 0.34
C VAL A 208 22.00 0.97 0.76
N ARG A 209 20.88 0.40 0.27
CA ARG A 209 20.38 -0.92 0.69
C ARG A 209 21.43 -2.03 0.55
N ARG A 210 22.18 -2.05 -0.56
CA ARG A 210 23.18 -3.09 -0.84
C ARG A 210 24.33 -3.13 0.17
N ARG A 211 24.55 -2.05 0.92
CA ARG A 211 25.62 -1.95 1.92
C ARG A 211 25.16 -2.29 3.33
N MET A 212 23.86 -2.48 3.54
CA MET A 212 23.27 -2.58 4.87
C MET A 212 23.38 -3.96 5.54
N ASN A 213 23.99 -4.99 4.93
CA ASN A 213 24.31 -6.30 5.56
C ASN A 213 23.31 -6.82 6.64
N GLY A 214 22.01 -6.85 6.32
CA GLY A 214 20.95 -7.33 7.23
C GLY A 214 20.30 -6.26 8.12
N GLY A 215 20.83 -5.03 8.14
CA GLY A 215 20.25 -3.85 8.77
C GLY A 215 19.18 -3.14 7.91
N PHE A 216 18.64 -3.78 6.88
CA PHE A 216 17.55 -3.24 6.07
C PHE A 216 16.35 -4.17 6.09
N LEU A 217 15.16 -3.60 6.29
CA LEU A 217 13.88 -4.29 6.20
C LEU A 217 12.98 -3.59 5.19
N GLY A 218 12.70 -4.25 4.08
CA GLY A 218 11.75 -3.75 3.08
C GLY A 218 10.32 -4.15 3.37
N ILE A 219 9.38 -3.49 2.68
CA ILE A 219 7.96 -3.87 2.72
C ILE A 219 7.71 -5.34 2.35
N ASP A 220 8.46 -5.89 1.40
CA ASP A 220 8.36 -7.30 0.99
C ASP A 220 8.85 -8.25 2.09
N ASP A 221 9.87 -7.85 2.87
CA ASP A 221 10.34 -8.61 4.03
C ASP A 221 9.29 -8.62 5.14
N LEU A 222 8.63 -7.49 5.35
CA LEU A 222 7.50 -7.41 6.27
C LEU A 222 6.35 -8.31 5.80
N TYR A 223 6.06 -8.38 4.50
CA TYR A 223 5.05 -9.32 4.01
C TYR A 223 5.46 -10.78 4.16
N ARG A 224 6.75 -11.13 4.02
CA ARG A 224 7.25 -12.49 4.31
C ARG A 224 7.23 -12.85 5.79
N ARG A 225 7.43 -11.86 6.66
CA ARG A 225 7.42 -12.02 8.13
C ARG A 225 6.03 -11.90 8.74
N SER A 226 5.14 -11.19 8.06
CA SER A 226 3.73 -11.20 8.38
C SER A 226 3.21 -12.60 8.09
N GLU A 227 2.44 -13.16 9.02
CA GLU A 227 1.60 -14.29 8.67
C GLU A 227 0.78 -13.97 7.41
N PRO A 228 0.36 -14.98 6.61
CA PRO A 228 -0.57 -14.77 5.50
C PRO A 228 -1.68 -13.81 5.95
N LEU A 229 -2.10 -12.90 5.06
CA LEU A 229 -3.11 -11.88 5.37
C LEU A 229 -4.13 -12.45 6.37
N PRO A 230 -4.38 -11.77 7.50
CA PRO A 230 -5.23 -12.35 8.55
C PRO A 230 -6.46 -12.92 7.89
N GLY A 231 -6.88 -14.15 8.19
CA GLY A 231 -8.06 -14.77 7.56
C GLY A 231 -9.29 -13.83 7.55
N ALA A 232 -9.32 -12.87 8.47
CA ALA A 232 -10.18 -11.69 8.47
C ALA A 232 -10.19 -10.90 7.15
N TYR A 233 -9.07 -10.50 6.53
CA TYR A 233 -9.09 -9.74 5.27
C TYR A 233 -9.72 -10.53 4.12
N ILE A 234 -9.35 -11.80 3.95
CA ILE A 234 -9.92 -12.65 2.89
C ILE A 234 -11.43 -12.80 3.12
N LYS A 235 -11.84 -12.98 4.39
CA LYS A 235 -13.25 -13.07 4.79
C LYS A 235 -13.99 -11.75 4.54
N ASP A 236 -13.43 -10.62 4.94
CA ASP A 236 -14.05 -9.29 4.86
C ASP A 236 -14.13 -8.80 3.41
N ALA A 237 -13.04 -8.92 2.66
CA ALA A 237 -13.04 -8.66 1.23
C ALA A 237 -13.99 -9.61 0.50
N GLY A 238 -14.04 -10.89 0.89
CA GLY A 238 -15.01 -11.86 0.37
C GLY A 238 -16.46 -11.44 0.64
N ALA A 239 -16.78 -10.95 1.85
CA ALA A 239 -18.09 -10.45 2.20
C ALA A 239 -18.48 -9.20 1.40
N LEU A 240 -17.54 -8.27 1.21
CA LEU A 240 -17.74 -7.08 0.38
C LEU A 240 -17.96 -7.43 -1.10
N VAL A 241 -17.21 -8.42 -1.62
CA VAL A 241 -17.42 -8.95 -2.97
C VAL A 241 -18.81 -9.57 -3.10
N ALA A 242 -19.22 -10.40 -2.15
CA ALA A 242 -20.54 -11.04 -2.18
C ALA A 242 -21.67 -10.01 -2.16
N ALA A 243 -21.58 -9.01 -1.26
CA ALA A 243 -22.55 -7.93 -1.17
C ALA A 243 -22.60 -7.09 -2.47
N GLY A 244 -21.46 -6.66 -2.99
CA GLY A 244 -21.40 -5.87 -4.22
C GLY A 244 -21.87 -6.64 -5.44
N THR A 245 -21.64 -7.96 -5.48
CA THR A 245 -22.13 -8.84 -6.54
C THR A 245 -23.66 -8.92 -6.52
N ALA A 246 -24.25 -9.12 -5.33
CA ALA A 246 -25.70 -9.16 -5.17
C ALA A 246 -26.35 -7.81 -5.50
N GLU A 247 -25.77 -6.70 -5.04
CA GLU A 247 -26.27 -5.34 -5.30
C GLU A 247 -26.29 -5.02 -6.80
N TYR A 248 -25.16 -5.28 -7.49
CA TYR A 248 -25.07 -5.02 -8.92
C TYR A 248 -25.99 -5.97 -9.72
N GLY A 249 -26.05 -7.25 -9.37
CA GLY A 249 -26.95 -8.21 -10.01
C GLY A 249 -28.41 -7.80 -9.92
N ALA A 250 -28.88 -7.42 -8.72
CA ALA A 250 -30.25 -6.96 -8.53
C ALA A 250 -30.53 -5.64 -9.28
N TRP A 251 -29.53 -4.75 -9.38
CA TRP A 251 -29.68 -3.55 -10.20
C TRP A 251 -29.81 -3.89 -11.70
N LEU A 252 -29.00 -4.82 -12.20
CA LEU A 252 -29.00 -5.24 -13.60
C LEU A 252 -30.36 -5.85 -13.99
N GLU A 253 -30.94 -6.68 -13.11
CA GLU A 253 -32.27 -7.27 -13.31
C GLU A 253 -33.39 -6.21 -13.41
N ARG A 254 -33.29 -5.09 -12.67
CA ARG A 254 -34.26 -3.98 -12.75
C ARG A 254 -34.05 -3.04 -13.93
N ALA A 255 -32.84 -3.03 -14.47
CA ALA A 255 -32.44 -2.14 -15.57
C ALA A 255 -32.54 -2.81 -16.95
N SER A 256 -32.84 -4.13 -16.98
CA SER A 256 -33.06 -4.93 -18.19
C SER A 256 -34.55 -5.04 -18.49
#